data_AF-F3LGW3-F1
#
_entry.id   AF-F3LGW3-F1
#
_cell.length_a   1.000
_cell.length_b   1.000
_cell.length_c   1.000
_cell.angle_alpha   90.00
_cell.angle_beta   90.00
_cell.angle_gamma   90.00
#
_symmetry.space_group_name_H-M   'P 1'
#
loop_
_entity.id
_entity.type
_entity.pdbx_description
1 polymer ?
#
loop_
_entity_poly.entity_id
_entity_poly.type
_entity_poly.pdbx_seq_one_letter_code
_entity_poly.pdbx_strand_id
1 'polypeptide(L)'
;MKHKSTNKPAIPFHPLIDEQPADTLSHIQTMLRFAQESATKATIDTELTPYQIRVYSKLNGLLRMINEAVEYEMERLQDYRS
;
A
#
# COMPACT_ATOMS: atom_id res chain seq x y z
N MET A 1 12.04 4.61 34.35
CA MET A 1 12.63 4.08 33.10
C MET A 1 11.79 4.60 31.94
N LYS A 2 12.38 5.33 30.97
CA LYS A 2 11.65 5.88 29.82
C LYS A 2 11.50 4.78 28.76
N HIS A 3 10.26 4.39 28.44
CA HIS A 3 9.99 3.45 27.35
C HIS A 3 10.35 4.12 26.02
N LYS A 4 11.26 3.51 25.26
CA LYS A 4 11.51 3.86 23.85
C LYS A 4 10.23 3.54 23.07
N SER A 5 9.56 4.58 22.59
CA SER A 5 8.55 4.43 21.54
C SER A 5 9.23 3.81 20.33
N THR A 6 8.78 2.63 19.94
CA THR A 6 9.20 2.01 18.68
C THR A 6 8.53 2.79 17.57
N ASN A 7 9.31 3.52 16.77
CA ASN A 7 8.87 4.15 15.51
C ASN A 7 8.53 3.05 14.48
N LYS A 8 7.53 2.22 14.78
CA LYS A 8 6.86 1.43 13.75
C LYS A 8 5.98 2.41 12.98
N PRO A 9 6.07 2.47 11.64
CA PRO A 9 5.12 3.24 10.86
C PRO A 9 3.72 2.73 11.21
N ALA A 10 2.93 3.60 11.84
CA ALA A 10 1.54 3.31 12.12
C ALA A 10 0.82 3.30 10.77
N ILE A 11 0.30 2.14 10.38
CA ILE A 11 -0.62 2.07 9.24
C ILE A 11 -1.86 2.87 9.67
N PRO A 12 -2.23 3.95 8.94
CA PRO A 12 -3.41 4.72 9.29
C PRO A 12 -4.62 3.79 9.14
N PHE A 13 -5.30 3.50 10.25
CA PHE A 13 -6.55 2.74 10.25
C PHE A 13 -7.70 3.75 10.09
N HIS A 14 -8.43 3.69 8.98
CA HIS A 14 -9.67 4.48 8.80
C HIS A 14 -10.89 3.63 9.25
N PRO A 15 -11.74 4.13 10.17
CA PRO A 15 -12.96 3.41 10.56
C PRO A 15 -13.99 3.45 9.41
N LEU A 16 -14.35 2.28 8.90
CA LEU A 16 -15.22 2.06 7.72
C LEU A 16 -16.72 2.40 7.93
N ILE A 17 -17.05 3.36 8.80
CA ILE A 17 -18.44 3.70 9.12
C ILE A 17 -18.81 4.95 8.31
N ASP A 18 -19.60 4.75 7.25
CA ASP A 18 -20.19 5.75 6.34
C ASP A 18 -19.29 6.41 5.25
N GLU A 19 -18.22 5.75 4.82
CA GLU A 19 -17.40 6.27 3.71
C GLU A 19 -18.04 6.02 2.33
N GLN A 20 -18.02 7.03 1.45
CA GLN A 20 -18.38 6.83 0.04
C GLN A 20 -17.41 5.80 -0.56
N PRO A 21 -17.84 4.92 -1.48
CA PRO A 21 -16.96 3.91 -2.09
C PRO A 21 -15.63 4.47 -2.64
N ALA A 22 -15.65 5.71 -3.13
CA ALA A 22 -14.46 6.42 -3.60
C ALA A 22 -13.45 6.74 -2.50
N ASP A 23 -13.90 7.07 -1.28
CA ASP A 23 -13.04 7.39 -0.13
C ASP A 23 -12.33 6.14 0.38
N THR A 24 -13.07 5.02 0.48
CA THR A 24 -12.50 3.72 0.84
C THR A 24 -11.48 3.24 -0.21
N LEU A 25 -11.76 3.41 -1.50
CA LEU A 25 -10.81 3.05 -2.56
C LEU A 25 -9.56 3.94 -2.55
N SER A 26 -9.71 5.24 -2.29
CA SER A 26 -8.59 6.18 -2.11
C SER A 26 -7.71 5.79 -0.92
N HIS A 27 -8.33 5.36 0.19
CA HIS A 27 -7.61 4.85 1.36
C HIS A 27 -6.83 3.56 1.03
N ILE A 28 -7.47 2.60 0.35
CA ILE A 28 -6.82 1.35 -0.10
C ILE A 28 -5.63 1.67 -1.00
N GLN A 29 -5.79 2.59 -1.96
CA GLN A 29 -4.71 3.01 -2.85
C GLN A 29 -3.52 3.60 -2.07
N THR A 30 -3.79 4.39 -1.03
CA THR A 30 -2.76 4.94 -0.15
C THR A 30 -1.98 3.84 0.57
N MET A 31 -2.67 2.84 1.14
CA MET A 31 -2.01 1.71 1.81
C MET A 31 -1.18 0.86 0.84
N LEU A 32 -1.70 0.63 -0.36
CA LEU A 32 -1.02 -0.14 -1.39
C LEU A 32 0.24 0.58 -1.88
N ARG A 33 0.19 1.89 -2.10
CA ARG A 33 1.38 2.71 -2.43
C ARG A 33 2.44 2.63 -1.34
N PHE A 34 2.06 2.74 -0.07
CA PHE A 34 2.99 2.57 1.05
C PHE A 34 3.65 1.18 1.07
N ALA A 35 2.87 0.13 0.82
CA ALA A 35 3.38 -1.24 0.72
C ALA A 35 4.35 -1.43 -0.46
N GLN A 36 4.07 -0.82 -1.61
CA GLN A 36 4.95 -0.86 -2.79
C GLN A 36 6.27 -0.15 -2.53
N GLU A 37 6.26 1.03 -1.92
CA GLU A 37 7.48 1.75 -1.57
C GLU A 37 8.34 0.92 -0.61
N SER A 38 7.70 0.28 0.36
CA SER A 38 8.38 -0.60 1.31
C SER A 38 8.99 -1.82 0.61
N ALA A 39 8.25 -2.48 -0.28
CA ALA A 39 8.74 -3.62 -1.06
C ALA A 39 9.88 -3.21 -2.00
N THR A 40 9.79 -2.05 -2.64
CA THR A 40 10.83 -1.49 -3.52
C THR A 40 12.12 -1.22 -2.72
N LYS A 41 12.02 -0.57 -1.56
CA LYS A 41 13.17 -0.34 -0.67
C LYS A 41 13.83 -1.64 -0.23
N ALA A 42 13.05 -2.68 0.06
CA ALA A 42 13.59 -3.98 0.39
C ALA A 42 14.37 -4.64 -0.77
N THR A 43 14.05 -4.34 -2.04
CA THR A 43 14.79 -4.92 -3.18
C THR A 43 16.20 -4.35 -3.39
N ILE A 44 16.51 -3.21 -2.78
CA ILE A 44 17.82 -2.55 -2.83
C ILE A 44 18.58 -2.65 -1.51
N ASP A 45 18.00 -3.35 -0.52
CA ASP A 45 18.57 -3.54 0.80
C ASP A 45 19.71 -4.57 0.77
N THR A 46 20.90 -4.16 1.21
CA THR A 46 22.12 -4.98 1.22
C THR A 46 22.16 -5.98 2.37
N GLU A 47 21.26 -5.87 3.36
CA GLU A 47 21.17 -6.80 4.50
C GLU A 47 20.32 -8.04 4.19
N LEU A 48 19.56 -8.01 3.08
CA LEU A 48 18.70 -9.12 2.68
C LEU A 48 19.44 -10.15 1.82
N THR A 49 19.07 -11.42 2.02
CA THR A 49 19.54 -12.50 1.15
C THR A 49 18.98 -12.35 -0.27
N PRO A 50 19.66 -12.89 -1.30
CA PRO A 50 19.14 -12.88 -2.66
C PRO A 50 17.76 -13.53 -2.81
N TYR A 51 17.41 -14.50 -1.95
CA TYR A 51 16.08 -15.08 -1.91
C TYR A 51 15.02 -14.08 -1.41
N GLN A 52 15.30 -13.37 -0.32
CA GLN A 52 14.40 -12.35 0.23
C GLN A 52 14.18 -11.21 -0.76
N ILE A 53 15.23 -10.73 -1.43
CA ILE A 53 15.12 -9.72 -2.51
C ILE A 53 14.18 -10.19 -3.62
N ARG A 54 14.29 -11.46 -4.06
CA ARG A 54 13.35 -12.04 -5.06
C ARG A 54 11.91 -12.08 -4.57
N VAL A 55 11.67 -12.41 -3.29
CA VAL A 55 10.33 -12.41 -2.71
C VAL A 55 9.75 -10.99 -2.72
N TYR A 56 10.51 -9.98 -2.28
CA TYR A 56 10.06 -8.58 -2.29
C TYR A 56 9.82 -8.05 -3.71
N SER A 57 10.63 -8.44 -4.68
CA SER A 57 10.41 -8.09 -6.08
C SER A 57 9.09 -8.65 -6.62
N LYS A 58 8.78 -9.92 -6.33
CA LYS A 58 7.48 -10.53 -6.69
C LYS A 58 6.31 -9.84 -5.97
N LEU A 59 6.47 -9.55 -4.68
CA LEU A 59 5.48 -8.82 -3.90
C LEU A 59 5.20 -7.42 -4.49
N ASN A 60 6.25 -6.70 -4.88
CA ASN A 60 6.12 -5.39 -5.50
C ASN A 60 5.32 -5.46 -6.81
N GLY A 61 5.59 -6.48 -7.65
CA GLY A 61 4.81 -6.73 -8.86
C GLY A 61 3.33 -6.98 -8.59
N LEU A 62 3.00 -7.79 -7.57
CA LEU A 62 1.61 -8.03 -7.16
C LEU A 62 0.93 -6.77 -6.65
N LEU A 63 1.59 -6.00 -5.79
CA LEU A 63 1.05 -4.75 -5.26
C LEU A 63 0.79 -3.72 -6.37
N ARG A 64 1.61 -3.71 -7.43
CA ARG A 64 1.39 -2.88 -8.62
C ARG A 64 0.15 -3.26 -9.39
N MET A 65 -0.06 -4.55 -9.64
CA MET A 65 -1.28 -5.03 -10.31
C MET A 65 -2.53 -4.66 -9.52
N ILE A 66 -2.50 -4.77 -8.19
CA ILE A 66 -3.64 -4.39 -7.33
C ILE A 66 -3.87 -2.88 -7.39
N ASN A 67 -2.81 -2.06 -7.36
CA ASN A 67 -2.94 -0.61 -7.46
C ASN A 67 -3.55 -0.16 -8.79
N GLU A 68 -3.12 -0.75 -9.91
CA GLU A 68 -3.69 -0.47 -11.24
C GLU A 68 -5.19 -0.83 -11.29
N ALA A 69 -5.61 -1.92 -10.64
CA ALA A 69 -7.03 -2.31 -10.55
C ALA A 69 -7.86 -1.34 -9.69
N VAL A 70 -7.30 -0.83 -8.59
CA VAL A 70 -7.96 0.17 -7.74
C VAL A 70 -8.08 1.51 -8.48
N GLU A 71 -7.04 1.92 -9.21
CA GLU A 71 -7.07 3.12 -10.05
C GLU A 71 -8.19 3.05 -11.09
N TYR A 72 -8.31 1.93 -11.80
CA TYR A 72 -9.40 1.69 -12.76
C TYR A 72 -10.79 1.84 -12.13
N GLU A 73 -11.01 1.27 -10.94
CA GLU A 73 -12.32 1.36 -10.27
C GLU A 73 -12.63 2.77 -9.76
N MET A 74 -11.61 3.52 -9.33
CA MET A 74 -11.78 4.93 -8.96
C MET A 74 -12.18 5.78 -10.17
N GLU A 75 -11.52 5.60 -11.32
CA GLU A 75 -11.88 6.27 -12.58
C GLU A 75 -13.32 5.93 -12.99
N ARG A 76 -13.68 4.64 -12.99
CA ARG A 76 -15.04 4.20 -13.32
C ARG A 76 -16.09 4.86 -12.43
N LEU A 77 -15.86 4.92 -11.12
CA LEU A 77 -16.81 5.53 -10.18
C LEU A 77 -16.91 7.06 -10.32
N GLN A 78 -15.89 7.74 -10.83
CA GLN A 78 -15.94 9.17 -11.17
C GLN A 78 -16.76 9.41 -12.43
N ASP A 79 -16.63 8.56 -13.45
CA ASP A 79 -17.41 8.65 -14.69
C ASP A 79 -18.92 8.49 -14.43
N TYR A 80 -19.32 7.61 -13.52
CA TYR A 80 -20.74 7.46 -13.13
C TYR A 80 -21.33 8.68 -12.39
N ARG A 81 -20.50 9.61 -11.92
CA ARG A 81 -20.92 10.86 -11.25
C ARG A 81 -20.99 12.06 -12.21
N SER A 82 -20.51 11.90 -13.44
CA SER A 82 -20.40 12.92 -14.49
C SER A 82 -21.66 12.96 -15.37
#